data_AF-A0A1F7LST4-F1
#
_entry.id   AF-A0A1F7LST4-F1
#
_cell.length_a   1.000
_cell.length_b   1.000
_cell.length_c   1.000
_cell.angle_alpha   90.00
_cell.angle_beta   90.00
_cell.angle_gamma   90.00
#
_symmetry.space_group_name_H-M   'P 1'
#
loop_
_entity.id
_entity.type
_entity.pdbx_description
1 polymer ?
#
loop_
_entity_poly.entity_id
_entity_poly.type
_entity_poly.pdbx_seq_one_letter_code
_entity_poly.pdbx_strand_id
1 'polypeptide(L)'
;MAVTLIGVVLAPAAGMVGASVTTLTLIALPTMLRQGYRPAFAGGAIAAAGTLGVGLPPGIMLFFLADAMGMQVPFTPVLDALDFSTFIERPYVAFGWITILVALTLQSSFLTPPFGFALFLVRGSAPPGVRMAHLYRGIMPFVLIQVLVIACVAIFPSIATWLPDQLLNLEATRGVKVRE
;
A
#
# COMPACT_ATOMS: atom_id res chain seq x y z
N MET A 1 -11.55 15.60 -3.90
CA MET A 1 -10.21 15.92 -3.39
C MET A 1 -10.14 15.89 -1.86
N ALA A 2 -11.01 16.61 -1.13
CA ALA A 2 -11.01 16.60 0.34
C ALA A 2 -11.12 15.19 0.97
N VAL A 3 -11.98 14.30 0.45
CA VAL A 3 -12.15 12.93 0.96
C VAL A 3 -10.90 12.08 0.79
N THR A 4 -10.20 12.23 -0.33
CA THR A 4 -8.92 11.56 -0.58
C THR A 4 -7.87 12.05 0.39
N LEU A 5 -7.80 13.36 0.61
CA LEU A 5 -6.82 13.98 1.49
C LEU A 5 -7.05 13.59 2.96
N ILE A 6 -8.30 13.62 3.42
CA ILE A 6 -8.70 13.17 4.76
C ILE A 6 -8.43 11.67 4.92
N GLY A 7 -8.82 10.84 3.96
CA GLY A 7 -8.63 9.40 4.04
C GLY A 7 -7.16 8.99 4.06
N VAL A 8 -6.32 9.68 3.29
CA VAL A 8 -4.87 9.47 3.27
C VAL A 8 -4.22 9.81 4.62
N VAL A 9 -4.72 10.82 5.34
CA VAL A 9 -4.18 11.22 6.66
C VAL A 9 -4.74 10.34 7.79
N LEU A 10 -6.02 9.96 7.74
CA LEU A 10 -6.67 9.17 8.81
C LEU A 10 -6.36 7.68 8.75
N ALA A 11 -6.15 7.12 7.55
CA ALA A 11 -5.89 5.68 7.40
C ALA A 11 -4.61 5.18 8.10
N PRO A 12 -3.46 5.88 8.08
CA PRO A 12 -2.28 5.46 8.84
C PRO A 12 -2.51 5.49 10.35
N ALA A 13 -3.36 6.38 10.87
CA ALA A 13 -3.66 6.48 12.30
C ALA A 13 -4.64 5.39 12.80
N ALA A 14 -5.48 4.84 11.92
CA ALA A 14 -6.45 3.79 12.24
C ALA A 14 -5.86 2.36 12.14
N GLY A 15 -4.68 2.21 11.54
CA GLY A 15 -3.90 0.96 11.52
C GLY A 15 -4.45 -0.18 10.65
N MET A 16 -5.72 -0.17 10.24
CA MET A 16 -6.30 -1.22 9.40
C MET A 16 -7.25 -0.66 8.32
N VAL A 17 -7.08 -1.16 7.08
CA VAL A 17 -7.92 -0.86 5.89
C VAL A 17 -9.42 -0.95 6.22
N GLY A 18 -9.80 -1.87 7.11
CA GLY A 18 -11.20 -2.10 7.47
C GLY A 18 -11.88 -0.92 8.17
N ALA A 19 -11.22 -0.38 9.18
CA ALA A 19 -11.76 0.71 9.99
C ALA A 19 -11.81 2.02 9.19
N SER A 20 -10.74 2.36 8.47
CA SER A 20 -10.64 3.61 7.72
C SER A 20 -11.68 3.69 6.60
N VAL A 21 -11.80 2.64 5.79
CA VAL A 21 -12.74 2.59 4.65
C VAL A 21 -14.18 2.65 5.14
N THR A 22 -14.51 1.93 6.21
CA THR A 22 -15.85 1.93 6.82
C THR A 22 -16.22 3.32 7.35
N THR A 23 -15.32 3.96 8.10
CA THR A 23 -15.55 5.30 8.66
C THR A 23 -15.71 6.35 7.55
N LEU A 24 -14.82 6.35 6.55
CA LEU A 24 -14.93 7.25 5.40
C LEU A 24 -16.20 7.01 4.60
N THR A 25 -16.64 5.75 4.49
CA THR A 25 -17.90 5.42 3.82
C THR A 25 -19.09 6.02 4.57
N LEU A 26 -19.17 5.81 5.88
CA LEU A 26 -20.29 6.30 6.68
C LEU A 26 -20.39 7.83 6.68
N ILE A 27 -19.26 8.54 6.66
CA ILE A 27 -19.22 10.00 6.77
C ILE A 27 -19.24 10.69 5.39
N ALA A 28 -18.40 10.23 4.46
CA ALA A 28 -18.18 10.92 3.20
C ALA A 28 -19.11 10.45 2.08
N LEU A 29 -19.42 9.15 1.99
CA LEU A 29 -20.24 8.63 0.89
C LEU A 29 -21.64 9.27 0.82
N PRO A 30 -22.44 9.35 1.90
CA PRO A 30 -23.78 9.97 1.81
C PRO A 30 -23.70 11.46 1.46
N THR A 31 -22.68 12.16 1.96
CA THR A 31 -22.45 13.59 1.66
C THR A 31 -22.07 13.80 0.19
N MET A 32 -21.20 12.96 -0.37
CA MET A 32 -20.85 13.00 -1.80
C MET A 32 -22.05 12.70 -2.69
N LEU A 33 -22.88 11.72 -2.34
CA LEU A 33 -24.09 11.40 -3.10
C LEU A 33 -25.10 12.56 -3.07
N ARG A 34 -25.26 13.25 -1.94
CA ARG A 34 -26.11 14.44 -1.82
C ARG A 34 -25.60 15.62 -2.66
N GLN A 35 -24.29 15.72 -2.87
CA GLN A 35 -23.68 16.70 -3.76
C GLN A 35 -23.70 16.28 -5.25
N GLY A 36 -24.36 15.18 -5.61
CA GLY A 36 -24.52 14.75 -7.00
C GLY A 36 -23.33 14.00 -7.57
N TYR A 37 -22.38 13.54 -6.76
CA TYR A 37 -21.28 12.71 -7.25
C TYR A 37 -21.77 11.34 -7.69
N ARG A 38 -21.20 10.82 -8.78
CA ARG A 38 -21.52 9.47 -9.28
C ARG A 38 -21.12 8.42 -8.23
N PRO A 39 -21.98 7.42 -7.93
CA PRO A 39 -21.68 6.37 -6.94
C PRO A 39 -20.37 5.63 -7.21
N ALA A 40 -20.03 5.44 -8.48
CA ALA A 40 -18.78 4.81 -8.89
C ALA A 40 -17.56 5.61 -8.45
N PHE A 41 -17.57 6.91 -8.73
CA PHE A 41 -16.47 7.79 -8.37
C PHE A 41 -16.38 7.95 -6.84
N ALA A 42 -17.50 8.18 -6.17
CA ALA A 42 -17.51 8.40 -4.72
C ALA A 42 -17.02 7.16 -3.96
N GLY A 43 -17.57 5.98 -4.27
CA GLY A 43 -17.16 4.75 -3.62
C GLY A 43 -15.75 4.29 -4.01
N GLY A 44 -15.36 4.45 -5.28
CA GLY A 44 -14.00 4.16 -5.73
C GLY A 44 -12.96 5.06 -5.07
N ALA A 45 -13.23 6.37 -4.93
CA ALA A 45 -12.34 7.31 -4.26
C ALA A 45 -12.18 7.01 -2.78
N ILE A 46 -13.24 6.60 -2.08
CA ILE A 46 -13.19 6.21 -0.67
C ILE A 46 -12.40 4.91 -0.49
N ALA A 47 -12.65 3.90 -1.30
CA ALA A 47 -11.92 2.63 -1.26
C ALA A 47 -10.41 2.84 -1.53
N ALA A 48 -10.08 3.62 -2.57
CA ALA A 48 -8.70 3.97 -2.89
C ALA A 48 -8.02 4.76 -1.77
N ALA A 49 -8.69 5.78 -1.21
CA ALA A 49 -8.11 6.60 -0.15
C ALA A 49 -7.83 5.79 1.13
N GLY A 50 -8.79 4.94 1.53
CA GLY A 50 -8.66 4.15 2.76
C GLY A 50 -7.62 3.03 2.68
N THR A 51 -7.30 2.55 1.47
CA THR A 51 -6.23 1.56 1.23
C THR A 51 -4.88 2.20 0.98
N LEU A 52 -4.81 3.35 0.30
CA LEU A 52 -3.58 4.08 0.05
C LEU A 52 -2.89 4.59 1.31
N GLY A 53 -3.65 5.11 2.27
CA GLY A 53 -3.05 5.71 3.47
C GLY A 53 -2.32 4.69 4.35
N VAL A 54 -2.53 3.39 4.17
CA VAL A 54 -1.74 2.33 4.84
C VAL A 54 -0.34 2.18 4.22
N GLY A 55 -0.18 2.55 2.95
CA GLY A 55 1.11 2.50 2.24
C GLY A 55 2.02 3.71 2.52
N LEU A 56 1.54 4.77 3.15
CA LEU A 56 2.39 5.91 3.52
C LEU A 56 3.17 5.62 4.83
N PRO A 57 4.36 6.23 5.04
CA PRO A 57 5.04 6.18 6.34
C PRO A 57 4.06 6.68 7.44
N PRO A 58 3.83 5.94 8.54
CA PRO A 58 4.65 4.90 9.18
C PRO A 58 4.42 3.43 8.75
N GLY A 59 3.44 3.10 7.89
CA GLY A 59 3.05 1.71 7.61
C GLY A 59 4.18 0.86 6.99
N ILE A 60 4.68 1.28 5.83
CA ILE A 60 5.83 0.63 5.16
C ILE A 60 7.09 0.70 6.06
N MET A 61 7.24 1.74 6.88
CA MET A 61 8.41 1.92 7.74
C MET A 61 8.39 0.99 8.96
N LEU A 62 7.22 0.75 9.55
CA LEU A 62 7.03 -0.27 10.59
C LEU A 62 7.25 -1.68 10.06
N PHE A 63 6.94 -1.93 8.78
CA PHE A 63 7.28 -3.19 8.13
C PHE A 63 8.81 -3.39 8.09
N PHE A 64 9.57 -2.38 7.64
CA PHE A 64 11.05 -2.44 7.66
C PHE A 64 11.62 -2.52 9.08
N LEU A 65 11.02 -1.83 10.04
CA LEU A 65 11.44 -1.90 11.44
C LEU A 65 11.18 -3.29 12.04
N ALA A 66 10.04 -3.92 11.71
CA ALA A 66 9.74 -5.30 12.10
C ALA A 66 10.78 -6.28 11.56
N ASP A 67 11.16 -6.13 10.29
CA ASP A 67 12.23 -6.90 9.64
C ASP A 67 13.59 -6.67 10.32
N ALA A 68 13.96 -5.40 10.57
CA ALA A 68 15.20 -5.04 11.26
C ALA A 68 15.28 -5.56 12.71
N MET A 69 14.13 -5.75 13.37
CA MET A 69 14.05 -6.34 14.70
C MET A 69 14.05 -7.88 14.70
N GLY A 70 14.20 -8.52 13.52
CA GLY A 70 14.20 -9.98 13.39
C GLY A 70 12.83 -10.60 13.60
N MET A 71 11.74 -9.81 13.56
CA MET A 71 10.40 -10.38 13.46
C MET A 71 10.26 -10.95 12.06
N GLN A 72 10.17 -12.27 11.95
CA GLN A 72 9.95 -12.92 10.66
C GLN A 72 8.68 -12.36 10.04
N VAL A 73 8.85 -11.62 8.94
CA VAL A 73 7.74 -11.36 8.04
C VAL A 73 7.23 -12.74 7.61
N PRO A 74 5.90 -13.00 7.55
CA PRO A 74 5.37 -14.30 7.15
C PRO A 74 5.91 -14.83 5.82
N PHE A 75 6.45 -13.95 4.98
CA PHE A 75 6.96 -14.24 3.64
C PHE A 75 8.49 -14.42 3.57
N THR A 76 9.26 -14.09 4.61
CA THR A 76 10.74 -14.26 4.66
C THR A 76 11.21 -15.63 4.13
N PRO A 77 10.68 -16.78 4.60
CA PRO A 77 11.14 -18.08 4.12
C PRO A 77 10.80 -18.36 2.64
N VAL A 78 9.75 -17.73 2.10
CA VAL A 78 9.42 -17.82 0.68
C VAL A 78 10.40 -17.00 -0.16
N LEU A 79 10.80 -15.84 0.34
CA LEU A 79 11.76 -14.96 -0.33
C LEU A 79 13.16 -15.57 -0.36
N ASP A 80 13.59 -16.20 0.74
CA ASP A 80 14.86 -16.92 0.82
C ASP A 80 14.90 -18.14 -0.12
N ALA A 81 13.77 -18.84 -0.26
CA ALA A 81 13.67 -20.01 -1.14
C ALA A 81 13.69 -19.67 -2.64
N LEU A 82 13.29 -18.46 -3.03
CA LEU A 82 13.23 -18.02 -4.43
C LEU A 82 14.58 -17.47 -4.95
N ASP A 83 15.59 -17.31 -4.08
CA ASP A 83 16.98 -16.91 -4.37
C ASP A 83 17.14 -15.85 -5.47
N PHE A 84 16.67 -14.64 -5.19
CA PHE A 84 16.80 -13.49 -6.11
C PHE A 84 18.18 -12.81 -6.07
N SER A 85 19.13 -13.37 -5.33
CA SER A 85 20.47 -12.82 -5.13
C SER A 85 21.27 -12.71 -6.44
N THR A 86 20.90 -13.47 -7.46
CA THR A 86 21.53 -13.47 -8.79
C THR A 86 21.06 -12.34 -9.70
N PHE A 87 19.89 -11.74 -9.45
CA PHE A 87 19.35 -10.64 -10.29
C PHE A 87 19.80 -9.26 -9.84
N ILE A 88 20.17 -9.10 -8.57
CA ILE A 88 20.65 -7.86 -7.99
C ILE A 88 21.91 -8.25 -7.21
N GLU A 89 23.09 -7.83 -7.68
CA GLU A 89 24.43 -8.14 -7.13
C GLU A 89 24.65 -7.72 -5.64
N ARG A 90 23.58 -7.32 -4.95
CA ARG A 90 23.51 -6.93 -3.53
C ARG A 90 22.31 -7.59 -2.83
N PRO A 91 22.53 -8.66 -2.04
CA PRO A 91 21.46 -9.45 -1.40
C PRO A 91 20.48 -8.63 -0.55
N TYR A 92 20.98 -7.67 0.22
CA TYR A 92 20.14 -6.79 1.07
C TYR A 92 19.22 -5.87 0.26
N VAL A 93 19.71 -5.35 -0.87
CA VAL A 93 18.96 -4.48 -1.76
C VAL A 93 17.90 -5.28 -2.52
N ALA A 94 18.23 -6.53 -2.90
CA ALA A 94 17.30 -7.47 -3.51
C ALA A 94 16.12 -7.79 -2.59
N PHE A 95 16.41 -8.08 -1.32
CA PHE A 95 15.38 -8.40 -0.32
C PHE A 95 14.45 -7.21 -0.05
N GLY A 96 15.00 -6.00 0.13
CA GLY A 96 14.21 -4.78 0.32
C GLY A 96 13.34 -4.43 -0.88
N TRP A 97 13.86 -4.60 -2.10
CA TRP A 97 13.11 -4.37 -3.33
C TRP A 97 11.93 -5.33 -3.48
N ILE A 98 12.14 -6.63 -3.28
CA ILE A 98 11.05 -7.63 -3.38
C ILE A 98 10.04 -7.45 -2.27
N THR A 99 10.52 -7.14 -1.07
CA THR A 99 9.67 -6.78 0.06
C THR A 99 8.71 -5.64 -0.30
N ILE A 100 9.21 -4.57 -0.93
CA ILE A 100 8.38 -3.45 -1.39
C ILE A 100 7.40 -3.90 -2.47
N LEU A 101 7.84 -4.71 -3.44
CA LEU A 101 6.94 -5.25 -4.48
C LEU A 101 5.82 -6.11 -3.90
N VAL A 102 6.13 -7.00 -2.95
CA VAL A 102 5.14 -7.82 -2.25
C VAL A 102 4.19 -6.94 -1.45
N ALA A 103 4.70 -5.95 -0.71
CA ALA A 103 3.88 -5.01 0.04
C ALA A 103 2.90 -4.24 -0.88
N LEU A 104 3.38 -3.70 -1.99
CA LEU A 104 2.56 -2.98 -2.98
C LEU A 104 1.49 -3.89 -3.62
N THR A 105 1.86 -5.14 -3.90
CA THR A 105 0.96 -6.14 -4.49
C THR A 105 -0.12 -6.57 -3.50
N LEU A 106 0.25 -6.84 -2.25
CA LEU A 106 -0.69 -7.18 -1.18
C LEU A 106 -1.65 -6.02 -0.88
N GLN A 107 -1.15 -4.78 -0.83
CA GLN A 107 -1.99 -3.60 -0.64
C GLN A 107 -3.03 -3.45 -1.77
N SER A 108 -2.61 -3.65 -3.02
CA SER A 108 -3.50 -3.57 -4.19
C SER A 108 -4.58 -4.66 -4.19
N SER A 109 -4.27 -5.84 -3.64
CA SER A 109 -5.20 -6.98 -3.58
C SER A 109 -6.46 -6.67 -2.75
N PHE A 110 -6.40 -5.71 -1.83
CA PHE A 110 -7.58 -5.22 -1.10
C PHE A 110 -8.58 -4.44 -1.98
N LEU A 111 -8.17 -4.03 -3.18
CA LEU A 111 -8.98 -3.26 -4.14
C LEU A 111 -9.41 -4.05 -5.37
N THR A 112 -8.76 -5.17 -5.67
CA THR A 112 -9.00 -5.93 -6.90
C THR A 112 -9.99 -7.08 -6.65
N PRO A 113 -11.09 -7.21 -7.42
CA PRO A 113 -11.94 -8.40 -7.37
C PRO A 113 -11.14 -9.66 -7.73
N PRO A 114 -11.38 -10.85 -7.12
CA PRO A 114 -12.47 -11.22 -6.21
C PRO A 114 -12.20 -10.95 -4.71
N PHE A 115 -10.97 -10.61 -4.32
CA PHE A 115 -10.58 -10.41 -2.92
C PHE A 115 -11.04 -9.05 -2.35
N GLY A 116 -11.09 -8.01 -3.20
CA GLY A 116 -11.55 -6.61 -3.00
C GLY A 116 -12.21 -6.20 -1.67
N PHE A 117 -11.58 -6.49 -0.55
CA PHE A 117 -12.15 -6.37 0.80
C PHE A 117 -12.61 -4.94 1.09
N ALA A 118 -11.82 -3.94 0.67
CA ALA A 118 -12.19 -2.54 0.82
C ALA A 118 -13.48 -2.21 0.05
N LEU A 119 -13.69 -2.79 -1.13
CA LEU A 119 -14.91 -2.58 -1.91
C LEU A 119 -16.12 -3.20 -1.21
N PHE A 120 -15.96 -4.38 -0.63
CA PHE A 120 -17.01 -5.04 0.14
C PHE A 120 -17.37 -4.26 1.41
N LEU A 121 -16.40 -3.64 2.06
CA LEU A 121 -16.64 -2.77 3.22
C LEU A 121 -17.36 -1.48 2.82
N VAL A 122 -16.93 -0.81 1.75
CA VAL A 122 -17.67 0.34 1.21
C VAL A 122 -19.11 -0.07 0.94
N ARG A 123 -19.35 -1.22 0.32
CA ARG A 123 -20.71 -1.68 0.05
C ARG A 123 -21.50 -2.05 1.29
N GLY A 124 -20.87 -2.70 2.26
CA GLY A 124 -21.50 -3.08 3.52
C GLY A 124 -22.01 -1.88 4.30
N SER A 125 -21.33 -0.73 4.17
CA SER A 125 -21.69 0.53 4.84
C SER A 125 -22.39 1.54 3.93
N ALA A 126 -22.56 1.24 2.64
CA ALA A 126 -23.18 2.15 1.68
C ALA A 126 -24.72 2.06 1.67
N PRO A 127 -25.41 3.18 1.36
CA PRO A 127 -26.85 3.19 1.12
C PRO A 127 -27.27 2.20 0.01
N PRO A 128 -28.52 1.69 0.02
CA PRO A 128 -28.98 0.65 -0.91
C PRO A 128 -28.91 1.02 -2.39
N GLY A 129 -28.78 2.31 -2.74
CA GLY A 129 -28.56 2.77 -4.11
C GLY A 129 -27.18 2.48 -4.69
N VAL A 130 -26.17 2.16 -3.86
CA VAL A 130 -24.79 1.90 -4.31
C VAL A 130 -24.57 0.40 -4.52
N ARG A 131 -24.44 -0.01 -5.79
CA ARG A 131 -24.17 -1.38 -6.22
C ARG A 131 -22.67 -1.67 -6.36
N MET A 132 -22.30 -2.94 -6.18
CA MET A 132 -20.94 -3.47 -6.43
C MET A 132 -20.35 -3.04 -7.78
N ALA A 133 -21.14 -3.12 -8.85
CA ALA A 133 -20.72 -2.75 -10.19
C ALA A 133 -20.25 -1.29 -10.31
N HIS A 134 -20.81 -0.38 -9.50
CA HIS A 134 -20.34 1.00 -9.47
C HIS A 134 -18.96 1.08 -8.83
N LEU A 135 -18.73 0.37 -7.73
CA LEU A 135 -17.45 0.35 -7.02
C LEU A 135 -16.35 -0.25 -7.89
N TYR A 136 -16.63 -1.33 -8.62
CA TYR A 136 -15.67 -1.98 -9.51
C TYR A 136 -15.26 -1.07 -10.67
N ARG A 137 -16.21 -0.36 -11.29
CA ARG A 137 -15.87 0.65 -12.30
C ARG A 137 -15.17 1.87 -11.70
N GLY A 138 -15.48 2.21 -10.46
CA GLY A 138 -14.90 3.32 -9.74
C GLY A 138 -13.42 3.16 -9.44
N ILE A 139 -12.99 1.93 -9.14
CA ILE A 139 -11.61 1.65 -8.74
C ILE A 139 -10.67 1.37 -9.91
N MET A 140 -11.20 1.04 -11.10
CA MET A 140 -10.42 0.78 -12.32
C MET A 140 -9.27 1.77 -12.59
N PRO A 141 -9.48 3.11 -12.60
CA PRO A 141 -8.39 4.06 -12.85
C PRO A 141 -7.29 3.97 -11.79
N PHE A 142 -7.67 3.68 -10.54
CA PHE A 142 -6.73 3.56 -9.44
C PHE A 142 -5.90 2.28 -9.54
N VAL A 143 -6.54 1.13 -9.83
CA VAL A 143 -5.85 -0.14 -10.05
C VAL A 143 -4.86 -0.04 -11.21
N LEU A 144 -5.24 0.66 -12.29
CA LEU A 144 -4.38 0.82 -13.46
C LEU A 144 -3.11 1.62 -13.15
N ILE A 145 -3.24 2.69 -12.35
CA ILE A 145 -2.08 3.44 -11.85
C ILE A 145 -1.25 2.57 -10.92
N GLN A 146 -1.86 1.80 -10.02
CA GLN A 146 -1.15 0.92 -9.10
C GLN A 146 -0.34 -0.15 -9.83
N VAL A 147 -0.91 -0.79 -10.86
CA VAL A 147 -0.22 -1.77 -11.71
C VAL A 147 0.94 -1.13 -12.45
N LEU A 148 0.78 0.11 -12.96
CA LEU A 148 1.88 0.85 -13.56
C LEU A 148 3.00 1.14 -12.55
N VAL A 149 2.67 1.53 -11.31
CA VAL A 149 3.67 1.75 -10.26
C VAL A 149 4.41 0.46 -9.94
N ILE A 150 3.68 -0.66 -9.76
CA ILE A 150 4.29 -1.97 -9.51
C ILE A 150 5.20 -2.38 -10.67
N ALA A 151 4.77 -2.20 -11.92
CA ALA A 151 5.58 -2.47 -13.10
C ALA A 151 6.84 -1.60 -13.15
N CYS A 152 6.72 -0.30 -12.85
CA CYS A 152 7.87 0.62 -12.78
C CYS A 152 8.85 0.19 -11.69
N VAL A 153 8.39 -0.15 -10.49
CA VAL A 153 9.26 -0.62 -9.40
C VAL A 153 9.89 -1.96 -9.77
N ALA A 154 9.17 -2.85 -10.45
CA ALA A 154 9.68 -4.14 -10.88
C ALA A 154 10.77 -4.02 -11.96
N ILE A 155 10.69 -3.00 -12.83
CA ILE A 155 11.69 -2.78 -13.88
C ILE A 155 12.87 -1.93 -13.37
N PHE A 156 12.62 -1.00 -12.45
CA PHE A 156 13.62 -0.05 -11.93
C PHE A 156 13.73 -0.16 -10.40
N PRO A 157 14.56 -1.09 -9.88
CA PRO A 157 14.74 -1.30 -8.44
C PRO A 157 15.18 -0.05 -7.68
N SER A 158 15.90 0.85 -8.35
CA SER A 158 16.36 2.13 -7.81
C SER A 158 15.25 3.00 -7.22
N ILE A 159 14.01 2.87 -7.71
CA ILE A 159 12.86 3.63 -7.18
C ILE A 159 12.54 3.21 -5.74
N ALA A 160 12.67 1.92 -5.43
CA ALA A 160 12.39 1.36 -4.12
C ALA A 160 13.59 1.46 -3.16
N THR A 161 14.81 1.40 -3.70
CA THR A 161 16.04 1.24 -2.91
C THR A 161 16.75 2.54 -2.59
N TRP A 162 16.45 3.63 -3.32
CA TRP A 162 17.11 4.93 -3.15
C TRP A 162 17.03 5.48 -1.72
N LEU A 163 15.83 5.44 -1.10
CA LEU A 163 15.64 5.99 0.24
C LEU A 163 16.27 5.12 1.34
N PRO A 164 16.09 3.78 1.35
CA PRO A 164 16.83 2.89 2.26
C PRO A 164 18.35 3.04 2.16
N ASP A 165 18.90 3.14 0.94
CA ASP A 165 20.35 3.30 0.74
C ASP A 165 20.90 4.57 1.41
N GLN A 166 20.13 5.68 1.38
CA GLN A 166 20.53 6.93 2.04
C GLN A 166 20.31 6.91 3.57
N LEU A 167 19.23 6.30 4.05
CA LEU A 167 18.90 6.25 5.48
C LEU A 167 19.80 5.29 6.25
N LEU A 168 20.13 4.14 5.66
CA LEU A 168 20.98 3.12 6.28
C LEU A 168 22.47 3.37 6.08
N ASN A 169 22.83 4.35 5.23
CA ASN A 169 24.17 4.92 5.10
C ASN A 169 25.26 3.84 5.18
N LEU A 170 25.19 2.82 4.31
CA LEU A 170 26.10 1.67 4.28
C LEU A 170 27.57 2.04 3.96
N GLU A 171 27.89 3.33 3.93
CA GLU A 171 29.25 3.89 3.92
C GLU A 171 29.78 4.28 5.32
N ALA A 172 28.92 4.47 6.32
CA ALA A 172 29.32 4.91 7.67
C ALA A 172 30.03 3.81 8.49
N THR A 173 29.89 2.53 8.12
CA THR A 173 30.67 1.42 8.69
C THR A 173 32.09 1.29 8.11
N ARG A 174 32.47 2.09 7.11
CA ARG A 174 33.87 2.19 6.65
C ARG A 174 34.78 3.06 7.51
N GLY A 175 34.25 3.74 8.54
CA GLY A 175 35.00 4.70 9.36
C GLY A 175 35.47 4.21 10.73
N VAL A 176 34.88 3.15 11.30
CA VAL A 176 35.34 2.60 12.59
C VAL A 176 36.47 1.63 12.31
N LYS A 177 37.65 2.19 12.05
CA LYS A 177 38.93 1.52 12.28
C LYS A 177 38.84 0.80 13.63
N VAL A 178 38.96 -0.52 13.59
CA VAL A 178 39.50 -1.33 14.68
C VAL A 178 40.80 -0.61 15.10
N ARG A 179 40.74 0.11 16.22
CA ARG A 179 41.95 0.54 16.91
C ARG A 179 42.42 -0.68 17.67
N GLU A 180 43.56 -1.19 17.23
CA GLU A 180 44.49 -2.03 18.00
C GLU A 180 44.75 -1.44 19.39
#